data_AF-A0A2T0LDK6-F1
#
_entry.id   AF-A0A2T0LDK6-F1
#
_cell.length_a   1.000
_cell.length_b   1.000
_cell.length_c   1.000
_cell.angle_alpha   90.00
_cell.angle_beta   90.00
_cell.angle_gamma   90.00
#
_symmetry.space_group_name_H-M   'P 1'
#
loop_
_entity.id
_entity.type
_entity.pdbx_description
1 polymer ?
#
loop_
_entity_poly.entity_id
_entity_poly.type
_entity_poly.pdbx_seq_one_letter_code
_entity_poly.pdbx_strand_id
1 'polypeptide(L)'
;MYFPVDGHAEAIKRAVHSFARRGRTLLDGLDSGNEEVERMRRRLKFLEKRSLQIGDHPGPLYDLMKKAWHSHHRLQGILADIPASPVAGILSEGEVPGESSWAESEDSHADEQLRFNPVPIGRHTLPPLPYPYNALEPHIDEKTMRLHHDKHHKSYVDGLNRAERMMLQARRTGNFDLIKHWEREAAFNGAGHYLHTLFWETMSPDGGGEPSGELRKQITRDFGSFLAFKQHFSQAAEKVEGSGWAILVWSPRSQRLQILQAEKHQNLTQWDVIPLLPLDVWEHAYYLKYQNNRKAYIDAWWNVVNWPAVNRRYLKARRLRWKPY
;
A
#
# COMPACT_ATOMS: atom_id res chain seq x y z
N MET A 1 -2.10 8.29 33.94
CA MET A 1 -2.31 6.83 33.94
C MET A 1 -1.48 6.27 32.80
N TYR A 2 -0.35 5.65 33.14
CA TYR A 2 0.61 5.06 32.19
C TYR A 2 -0.02 3.79 31.60
N PHE A 3 -0.20 3.71 30.28
CA PHE A 3 -0.56 2.45 29.63
C PHE A 3 0.72 1.63 29.43
N PRO A 4 0.74 0.31 29.72
CA PRO A 4 1.95 -0.49 29.57
C PRO A 4 2.26 -0.68 28.08
N VAL A 5 3.54 -0.53 27.73
CA VAL A 5 4.12 -0.77 26.39
C VAL A 5 4.38 -2.27 26.16
N ASP A 6 3.78 -3.12 27.00
CA ASP A 6 4.08 -4.53 27.17
C ASP A 6 3.36 -5.36 26.11
N GLY A 7 3.96 -5.45 24.93
CA GLY A 7 3.51 -6.37 23.89
C GLY A 7 4.11 -6.11 22.52
N HIS A 8 4.54 -4.88 22.25
CA HIS A 8 5.13 -4.51 20.97
C HIS A 8 6.56 -5.07 20.82
N ALA A 9 7.39 -4.96 21.86
CA ALA A 9 8.73 -5.54 21.88
C ALA A 9 8.70 -7.07 21.77
N GLU A 10 7.81 -7.73 22.52
CA GLU A 10 7.63 -9.18 22.47
C GLU A 10 7.11 -9.68 21.11
N ALA A 11 6.23 -8.93 20.45
CA ALA A 11 5.80 -9.25 19.09
C ALA A 11 6.97 -9.19 18.09
N ILE A 12 7.84 -8.19 18.22
CA ILE A 12 9.03 -8.05 17.35
C ILE A 12 10.04 -9.17 17.63
N LYS A 13 10.30 -9.50 18.90
CA LYS A 13 11.16 -10.64 19.29
C LYS A 13 10.63 -11.95 18.68
N ARG A 14 9.33 -12.23 18.78
CA ARG A 14 8.70 -13.41 18.14
C ARG A 14 8.90 -13.45 16.62
N ALA A 15 8.81 -12.30 15.95
CA ALA A 15 9.06 -12.22 14.52
C ALA A 15 10.52 -12.55 14.16
N VAL A 16 11.49 -11.99 14.90
CA VAL A 16 12.93 -12.29 14.72
C VAL A 16 13.20 -13.78 14.89
N HIS A 17 12.67 -14.40 15.96
CA HIS A 17 12.78 -15.84 16.19
C HIS A 17 12.17 -16.67 15.07
N SER A 18 10.99 -16.30 14.58
CA SER A 18 10.31 -17.00 13.49
C SER A 18 11.11 -16.97 12.18
N PHE A 19 11.71 -15.82 11.83
CA PHE A 19 12.57 -15.71 10.64
C PHE A 19 13.88 -16.49 10.81
N ALA A 20 14.53 -16.39 11.97
CA ALA A 20 15.77 -17.10 12.24
C ALA A 20 15.57 -18.62 12.24
N ARG A 21 14.49 -19.12 12.85
CA ARG A 21 14.14 -20.54 12.87
C ARG A 21 13.86 -21.08 11.47
N ARG A 22 12.99 -20.41 10.70
CA ARG A 22 12.67 -20.83 9.32
C ARG A 22 13.91 -20.82 8.43
N GLY A 23 14.76 -19.80 8.52
CA GLY A 23 16.02 -19.74 7.79
C GLY A 23 16.97 -20.88 8.15
N ARG A 24 17.05 -21.30 9.42
CA ARG A 24 17.84 -22.48 9.80
C ARG A 24 17.25 -23.79 9.31
N THR A 25 15.93 -23.97 9.40
CA THR A 25 15.26 -25.16 8.86
C THR A 25 15.48 -25.31 7.36
N LEU A 26 15.53 -24.22 6.60
CA LEU A 26 15.87 -24.25 5.17
C LEU A 26 17.34 -24.62 4.90
N LEU A 27 18.23 -24.36 5.87
CA LEU A 27 19.63 -24.76 5.79
C LEU A 27 19.83 -26.20 6.27
N ASP A 28 18.91 -26.75 7.07
CA ASP A 28 18.94 -28.13 7.53
C ASP A 28 18.60 -29.07 6.36
N GLY A 29 19.64 -29.65 5.78
CA GLY A 29 19.57 -30.44 4.54
C GLY A 29 20.62 -30.02 3.50
N LEU A 30 21.26 -28.86 3.68
CA LEU A 30 22.39 -28.41 2.86
C LEU A 30 23.72 -28.84 3.49
N ASP A 31 24.69 -29.20 2.64
CA ASP A 31 26.03 -29.65 3.03
C ASP A 31 26.74 -28.66 3.97
N SER A 32 27.22 -29.17 5.10
CA SER A 32 28.00 -28.46 6.12
C SER A 32 29.38 -27.95 5.65
N GLY A 33 29.80 -28.29 4.42
CA GLY A 33 31.05 -27.82 3.82
C GLY A 33 30.99 -26.46 3.11
N ASN A 34 29.81 -25.90 2.87
CA ASN A 34 29.68 -24.62 2.15
C ASN A 34 29.85 -23.41 3.10
N GLU A 35 30.91 -22.62 2.88
CA GLU A 35 31.24 -21.46 3.73
C GLU A 35 30.14 -20.39 3.78
N GLU A 36 29.36 -20.22 2.72
CA GLU A 36 28.25 -19.26 2.68
C GLU A 36 27.05 -19.75 3.50
N VAL A 37 26.73 -21.05 3.40
CA VAL A 37 25.74 -21.72 4.24
C VAL A 37 26.11 -21.60 5.71
N GLU A 38 27.35 -21.90 6.09
CA GLU A 38 27.81 -21.81 7.47
C GLU A 38 27.86 -20.37 8.00
N ARG A 39 28.28 -19.42 7.17
CA ARG A 39 28.22 -17.98 7.49
C ARG A 39 26.79 -17.54 7.78
N MET A 40 25.83 -18.04 7.02
CA MET A 40 24.42 -17.71 7.22
C MET A 40 23.81 -18.39 8.45
N ARG A 41 24.15 -19.67 8.71
CA ARG A 41 23.79 -20.35 9.97
C ARG A 41 24.27 -19.54 11.18
N ARG A 42 25.54 -19.09 11.18
CA ARG A 42 26.11 -18.24 12.24
C ARG A 42 25.36 -16.92 12.37
N ARG A 43 25.05 -16.26 11.25
CA ARG A 43 24.32 -14.98 11.23
C ARG A 43 22.91 -15.09 11.80
N LEU A 44 22.14 -16.13 11.44
CA LEU A 44 20.79 -16.33 11.96
C LEU A 44 20.78 -16.66 13.45
N LYS A 45 21.73 -17.50 13.93
CA LYS A 45 21.91 -17.75 15.36
C LYS A 45 22.27 -16.47 16.13
N PHE A 46 23.14 -15.63 15.55
CA PHE A 46 23.51 -14.35 16.15
C PHE A 46 22.31 -13.40 16.30
N LEU A 47 21.49 -13.25 15.25
CA LEU A 47 20.33 -12.36 15.26
C LEU A 47 19.29 -12.78 16.31
N GLU A 48 19.04 -14.09 16.42
CA GLU A 48 18.15 -14.65 17.43
C GLU A 48 18.66 -14.41 18.87
N LYS A 49 19.94 -14.71 19.12
CA LYS A 49 20.55 -14.47 20.43
C LYS A 49 20.52 -12.97 20.78
N ARG A 50 20.76 -12.11 19.80
CA ARG A 50 20.75 -10.66 19.99
C ARG A 50 19.36 -10.12 20.29
N SER A 51 18.28 -10.66 19.70
CA SER A 51 16.92 -10.23 20.04
C SER A 51 16.51 -10.54 21.48
N LEU A 52 17.06 -11.61 22.07
CA LEU A 52 16.82 -11.95 23.48
C LEU A 52 17.59 -11.05 24.47
N GLN A 53 18.66 -10.40 24.01
CA GLN A 53 19.49 -9.51 24.84
C GLN A 53 19.01 -8.06 24.83
N ILE A 54 18.16 -7.69 23.87
CA ILE A 54 17.57 -6.36 23.82
C ILE A 54 16.33 -6.37 24.71
N GLY A 55 16.29 -5.47 25.70
CA GLY A 55 15.11 -5.22 26.53
C GLY A 55 13.94 -4.70 25.70
N ASP A 56 12.95 -4.08 26.35
CA ASP A 56 11.72 -3.63 25.65
C ASP A 56 11.92 -2.30 24.93
N HIS A 57 12.90 -2.26 24.02
CA HIS A 57 13.26 -1.13 23.18
C HIS A 57 12.89 -1.42 21.71
N PRO A 58 11.78 -0.85 21.19
CA PRO A 58 11.25 -1.20 19.88
C PRO A 58 12.17 -0.86 18.69
N GLY A 59 12.92 0.25 18.75
CA GLY A 59 13.80 0.69 17.66
C GLY A 59 14.91 -0.33 17.34
N PRO A 60 15.78 -0.68 18.31
CA PRO A 60 16.82 -1.69 18.10
C PRO A 60 16.28 -3.08 17.72
N LEU A 61 15.10 -3.45 18.24
CA LEU A 61 14.42 -4.71 17.86
C LEU A 61 13.94 -4.69 16.40
N TYR A 62 13.44 -3.54 15.92
CA TYR A 62 13.00 -3.37 14.54
C TYR A 62 14.16 -3.45 13.55
N ASP A 63 15.34 -2.91 13.90
CA ASP A 63 16.55 -3.05 13.09
C ASP A 63 17.04 -4.51 13.01
N LEU A 64 16.94 -5.26 14.11
CA LEU A 64 17.20 -6.70 14.10
C LEU A 64 16.20 -7.47 13.23
N MET A 65 14.92 -7.12 13.30
CA MET A 65 13.88 -7.72 12.47
C MET A 65 14.15 -7.50 10.98
N LYS A 66 14.53 -6.28 10.58
CA LYS A 66 14.98 -6.00 9.22
C LYS A 66 16.17 -6.87 8.84
N LYS A 67 17.21 -6.98 9.70
CA LYS A 67 18.39 -7.82 9.42
C LYS A 67 18.05 -9.31 9.28
N ALA A 68 17.13 -9.83 10.08
CA ALA A 68 16.65 -11.22 9.98
C ALA A 68 15.85 -11.46 8.70
N TRP A 69 14.98 -10.52 8.33
CA TRP A 69 14.21 -10.56 7.09
C TRP A 69 15.11 -10.57 5.85
N HIS A 70 16.10 -9.67 5.75
CA HIS A 70 17.05 -9.65 4.63
C HIS A 70 17.90 -10.94 4.57
N SER A 71 18.28 -11.50 5.72
CA SER A 71 19.07 -12.74 5.78
C SER A 71 18.25 -13.95 5.30
N HIS A 72 16.94 -13.97 5.61
CA HIS A 72 16.01 -14.99 5.13
C HIS A 72 15.78 -14.89 3.61
N HIS A 73 15.59 -13.69 3.07
CA HIS A 73 15.40 -13.52 1.62
C HIS A 73 16.67 -13.82 0.82
N ARG A 74 17.84 -13.42 1.32
CA ARG A 74 19.12 -13.80 0.70
C ARG A 74 19.29 -15.33 0.66
N LEU A 75 18.84 -16.04 1.69
CA LEU A 75 18.85 -17.51 1.71
C LEU A 75 17.97 -18.14 0.65
N GLN A 76 16.77 -17.58 0.43
CA GLN A 76 15.88 -18.06 -0.62
C GLN A 76 16.48 -17.85 -2.01
N GLY A 77 17.20 -16.74 -2.22
CA GLY A 77 17.96 -16.51 -3.46
C GLY A 77 19.09 -17.53 -3.65
N ILE A 78 19.93 -17.75 -2.63
CA ILE A 78 21.03 -18.74 -2.70
C ILE A 78 20.50 -20.17 -2.94
N LEU A 79 19.37 -20.54 -2.33
CA LEU A 79 18.74 -21.85 -2.50
C LEU A 79 18.18 -22.07 -3.91
N ALA A 80 17.77 -21.00 -4.60
CA ALA A 80 17.27 -21.08 -5.98
C ALA A 80 18.41 -21.37 -6.99
N ASP A 81 19.66 -21.06 -6.63
CA ASP A 81 20.83 -21.20 -7.49
C ASP A 81 21.61 -22.52 -7.25
N ILE A 82 21.18 -23.37 -6.30
CA ILE A 82 21.83 -24.66 -6.03
C ILE A 82 21.21 -25.75 -6.95
N PRO A 83 21.97 -26.35 -7.89
CA PRO A 83 21.48 -27.44 -8.71
C PRO A 83 21.19 -28.68 -7.83
N ALA A 84 20.07 -29.33 -8.14
CA ALA A 84 19.37 -30.32 -7.33
C ALA A 84 20.26 -31.36 -6.62
N SER A 85 20.01 -31.53 -5.32
CA SER A 85 20.42 -32.70 -4.52
C SER A 85 19.28 -33.03 -3.54
N PRO A 86 19.09 -34.31 -3.17
CA PRO A 86 17.89 -35.09 -3.41
C PRO A 86 16.88 -34.96 -2.27
N VAL A 87 16.02 -33.95 -2.30
CA VAL A 87 14.77 -33.96 -1.52
C VAL A 87 13.55 -33.67 -2.40
N ALA A 88 13.76 -33.56 -3.72
CA ALA A 88 12.70 -33.43 -4.73
C ALA A 88 11.88 -34.72 -4.96
N GLY A 89 12.06 -35.74 -4.13
CA GLY A 89 11.49 -37.08 -4.28
C GLY A 89 10.26 -37.39 -3.41
N ILE A 90 9.39 -36.42 -3.15
CA ILE A 90 8.00 -36.72 -2.79
C ILE A 90 7.15 -36.20 -3.94
N LEU A 91 7.24 -36.95 -5.03
CA LEU A 91 6.49 -36.74 -6.24
C LEU A 91 5.02 -37.07 -6.00
N SER A 92 4.16 -36.24 -6.58
CA SER A 92 2.86 -36.65 -7.07
C SER A 92 2.98 -37.87 -7.99
N GLU A 93 2.16 -38.89 -7.74
CA GLU A 93 1.58 -39.77 -8.78
C GLU A 93 0.12 -39.30 -8.99
N GLY A 94 -0.48 -39.33 -10.17
CA GLY A 94 -0.15 -40.14 -11.34
C GLY A 94 -0.55 -39.54 -12.69
N GLU A 95 -0.23 -40.37 -13.69
CA GLU A 95 0.19 -40.20 -15.09
C GLU A 95 -0.89 -39.88 -16.15
N VAL A 96 -0.65 -40.04 -17.46
CA VAL A 96 -0.04 -39.25 -18.57
C VAL A 96 -0.74 -39.79 -19.88
N PRO A 97 -0.17 -39.86 -21.12
CA PRO A 97 0.06 -38.89 -22.21
C PRO A 97 -0.70 -39.14 -23.55
N GLY A 98 -0.73 -38.12 -24.43
CA GLY A 98 -0.99 -38.22 -25.87
C GLY A 98 -0.60 -36.93 -26.62
N GLU A 99 0.15 -37.06 -27.71
CA GLU A 99 0.98 -36.03 -28.37
C GLU A 99 0.28 -34.86 -29.08
N SER A 100 0.96 -33.71 -29.03
CA SER A 100 1.41 -32.90 -30.17
C SER A 100 0.99 -31.41 -30.21
N SER A 101 1.99 -30.63 -30.64
CA SER A 101 1.92 -29.40 -31.43
C SER A 101 1.81 -28.04 -30.71
N TRP A 102 2.95 -27.34 -30.73
CA TRP A 102 3.15 -25.93 -31.10
C TRP A 102 2.11 -24.88 -30.69
N ALA A 103 2.47 -24.08 -29.67
CA ALA A 103 2.01 -22.71 -29.32
C ALA A 103 2.16 -22.62 -27.78
N GLU A 104 2.82 -21.69 -27.11
CA GLU A 104 3.27 -20.32 -27.37
C GLU A 104 4.45 -20.10 -26.40
N SER A 105 5.60 -19.68 -26.91
CA SER A 105 6.62 -19.02 -26.09
C SER A 105 6.44 -17.52 -26.27
N GLU A 106 6.07 -16.82 -25.19
CA GLU A 106 6.51 -15.47 -24.79
C GLU A 106 5.43 -14.78 -23.95
N ASP A 107 5.40 -15.08 -22.65
CA ASP A 107 5.23 -14.02 -21.63
C ASP A 107 5.71 -14.51 -20.25
N SER A 108 7.01 -14.80 -20.13
CA SER A 108 7.64 -15.12 -18.84
C SER A 108 8.21 -13.86 -18.19
N HIS A 109 7.37 -12.85 -17.96
CA HIS A 109 7.64 -11.84 -16.94
C HIS A 109 6.80 -12.12 -15.71
N ALA A 110 7.35 -13.04 -14.92
CA ALA A 110 6.90 -13.48 -13.62
C ALA A 110 6.30 -12.34 -12.79
N ASP A 111 4.99 -12.43 -12.61
CA ASP A 111 4.23 -11.69 -11.63
C ASP A 111 4.76 -12.09 -10.24
N GLU A 112 5.71 -11.32 -9.71
CA GLU A 112 6.08 -11.39 -8.30
C GLU A 112 4.89 -10.87 -7.49
N GLN A 113 3.85 -11.72 -7.38
CA GLN A 113 2.69 -11.46 -6.56
C GLN A 113 3.16 -11.41 -5.11
N LEU A 114 3.39 -10.20 -4.62
CA LEU A 114 3.33 -9.89 -3.20
C LEU A 114 2.03 -10.51 -2.67
N ARG A 115 2.13 -11.67 -2.02
CA ARG A 115 1.01 -12.34 -1.34
C ARG A 115 0.65 -11.49 -0.13
N PHE A 116 -0.13 -10.44 -0.34
CA PHE A 116 -0.73 -9.68 0.74
C PHE A 116 -1.81 -10.54 1.37
N ASN A 117 -1.69 -10.79 2.67
CA ASN A 117 -2.79 -11.39 3.42
C ASN A 117 -3.95 -10.39 3.47
N PRO A 118 -5.21 -10.84 3.29
CA PRO A 118 -6.36 -9.99 3.50
C PRO A 118 -6.35 -9.39 4.90
N VAL A 119 -6.74 -8.11 5.02
CA VAL A 119 -6.92 -7.47 6.32
C VAL A 119 -8.10 -8.14 7.03
N PRO A 120 -7.93 -8.70 8.24
CA PRO A 120 -9.04 -9.28 8.97
C PRO A 120 -10.10 -8.22 9.33
N ILE A 121 -11.37 -8.65 9.43
CA ILE A 121 -12.50 -7.79 9.79
C ILE A 121 -12.17 -6.96 11.06
N GLY A 122 -12.25 -5.65 10.94
CA GLY A 122 -12.03 -4.72 12.04
C GLY A 122 -10.57 -4.56 12.47
N ARG A 123 -9.61 -4.91 11.60
CA ARG A 123 -8.15 -4.87 11.86
C ARG A 123 -7.35 -4.02 10.88
N HIS A 124 -7.97 -3.04 10.22
CA HIS A 124 -7.27 -1.99 9.48
C HIS A 124 -6.36 -1.20 10.44
N THR A 125 -5.24 -0.72 9.93
CA THR A 125 -4.25 0.06 10.68
C THR A 125 -3.92 1.35 9.94
N LEU A 126 -3.66 2.42 10.69
CA LEU A 126 -3.14 3.67 10.12
C LEU A 126 -1.74 3.41 9.53
N PRO A 127 -1.53 3.52 8.21
CA PRO A 127 -0.20 3.37 7.63
C PRO A 127 0.70 4.52 8.11
N PRO A 128 2.00 4.29 8.35
CA PRO A 128 2.92 5.39 8.61
C PRO A 128 3.07 6.27 7.36
N LEU A 129 3.35 7.56 7.54
CA LEU A 129 3.74 8.42 6.43
C LEU A 129 5.05 7.93 5.80
N PRO A 130 5.19 8.01 4.45
CA PRO A 130 6.41 7.61 3.76
C PRO A 130 7.56 8.63 3.92
N TYR A 131 7.29 9.78 4.55
CA TYR A 131 8.23 10.88 4.80
C TYR A 131 7.91 11.58 6.14
N PRO A 132 8.85 12.36 6.72
CA PRO A 132 8.60 13.18 7.91
C PRO A 132 7.45 14.19 7.73
N TYR A 133 6.77 14.57 8.81
CA TYR A 133 5.60 15.48 8.73
C TYR A 133 5.89 16.85 8.12
N ASN A 134 7.12 17.37 8.26
CA ASN A 134 7.55 18.65 7.71
C ASN A 134 8.18 18.53 6.31
N ALA A 135 8.23 17.34 5.72
CA ALA A 135 8.95 17.10 4.47
C ALA A 135 8.33 17.79 3.25
N LEU A 136 7.05 18.19 3.34
CA LEU A 136 6.33 18.84 2.23
C LEU A 136 6.31 20.37 2.34
N GLU A 137 7.01 20.95 3.32
CA GLU A 137 7.23 22.40 3.38
C GLU A 137 8.03 22.87 2.15
N PRO A 138 7.76 24.07 1.60
CA PRO A 138 6.82 25.07 2.08
C PRO A 138 5.39 24.90 1.54
N HIS A 139 5.05 23.79 0.90
CA HIS A 139 3.79 23.61 0.17
C HIS A 139 2.66 23.07 1.05
N ILE A 140 2.95 22.19 2.00
CA ILE A 140 1.98 21.72 3.00
C ILE A 140 2.67 21.75 4.35
N ASP A 141 2.09 22.48 5.31
CA ASP A 141 2.75 22.70 6.60
C ASP A 141 2.72 21.47 7.51
N GLU A 142 3.75 21.35 8.37
CA GLU A 142 3.88 20.25 9.31
C GLU A 142 2.65 20.08 10.21
N LYS A 143 2.05 21.20 10.65
CA LYS A 143 0.90 21.18 11.57
C LYS A 143 -0.32 20.57 10.88
N THR A 144 -0.60 20.96 9.65
CA THR A 144 -1.62 20.32 8.80
C THR A 144 -1.32 18.83 8.65
N MET A 145 -0.11 18.45 8.25
CA MET A 145 0.25 17.03 8.04
C MET A 145 0.05 16.17 9.30
N ARG A 146 0.42 16.67 10.49
CA ARG A 146 0.22 15.96 11.77
C ARG A 146 -1.26 15.77 12.08
N LEU A 147 -2.07 16.81 11.97
CA LEU A 147 -3.49 16.72 12.26
C LEU A 147 -4.22 15.84 11.25
N HIS A 148 -3.91 16.01 9.96
CA HIS A 148 -4.52 15.28 8.86
C HIS A 148 -4.24 13.77 8.95
N HIS A 149 -3.02 13.37 9.31
CA HIS A 149 -2.66 11.98 9.50
C HIS A 149 -3.08 11.41 10.86
N ASP A 150 -2.67 12.03 11.98
CA ASP A 150 -2.81 11.43 13.31
C ASP A 150 -4.22 11.57 13.89
N LYS A 151 -5.02 12.50 13.37
CA LYS A 151 -6.41 12.72 13.80
C LYS A 151 -7.39 12.29 12.72
N HIS A 152 -7.40 12.95 11.57
CA HIS A 152 -8.40 12.71 10.53
C HIS A 152 -8.28 11.29 9.94
N HIS A 153 -7.12 10.93 9.38
CA HIS A 153 -6.92 9.59 8.82
C HIS A 153 -7.12 8.49 9.88
N LYS A 154 -6.59 8.68 11.10
CA LYS A 154 -6.81 7.75 12.21
C LYS A 154 -8.30 7.52 12.50
N SER A 155 -9.12 8.57 12.50
CA SER A 155 -10.55 8.45 12.77
C SER A 155 -11.27 7.58 11.74
N TYR A 156 -10.89 7.67 10.44
CA TYR A 156 -11.47 6.83 9.39
C TYR A 156 -11.07 5.36 9.57
N VAL A 157 -9.82 5.08 9.95
CA VAL A 157 -9.37 3.72 10.27
C VAL A 157 -10.20 3.13 11.43
N ASP A 158 -10.36 3.89 12.52
CA ASP A 158 -11.11 3.45 13.70
C ASP A 158 -12.61 3.25 13.37
N GLY A 159 -13.18 4.14 12.56
CA GLY A 159 -14.57 4.09 12.10
C GLY A 159 -14.86 2.90 11.18
N LEU A 160 -14.00 2.65 10.19
CA LEU A 160 -14.12 1.49 9.30
C LEU A 160 -14.06 0.19 10.11
N ASN A 161 -13.08 0.12 11.01
CA ASN A 161 -12.92 -1.02 11.90
C ASN A 161 -14.17 -1.30 12.74
N ARG A 162 -14.83 -0.23 13.24
CA ARG A 162 -16.07 -0.35 13.99
C ARG A 162 -17.20 -0.84 13.10
N ALA A 163 -17.39 -0.25 11.93
CA ALA A 163 -18.46 -0.62 11.00
C ALA A 163 -18.36 -2.11 10.63
N GLU A 164 -17.18 -2.59 10.26
CA GLU A 164 -16.94 -3.99 9.91
C GLU A 164 -17.28 -4.97 11.04
N ARG A 165 -16.92 -4.65 12.29
CA ARG A 165 -17.28 -5.48 13.46
C ARG A 165 -18.79 -5.52 13.69
N MET A 166 -19.48 -4.40 13.52
CA MET A 166 -20.93 -4.33 13.69
C MET A 166 -21.67 -5.09 12.59
N MET A 167 -21.19 -5.02 11.35
CA MET A 167 -21.72 -5.83 10.24
C MET A 167 -21.46 -7.34 10.46
N LEU A 168 -20.31 -7.72 11.02
CA LEU A 168 -20.04 -9.11 11.41
C LEU A 168 -20.99 -9.57 12.53
N GLN A 169 -21.23 -8.71 13.53
CA GLN A 169 -22.18 -9.01 14.61
C GLN A 169 -23.59 -9.22 14.05
N ALA A 170 -24.07 -8.32 13.16
CA ALA A 170 -25.36 -8.45 12.50
C ALA A 170 -25.52 -9.82 11.80
N ARG A 171 -24.50 -10.25 11.04
CA ARG A 171 -24.50 -11.58 10.40
C ARG A 171 -24.52 -12.74 11.40
N ARG A 172 -23.90 -12.60 12.57
CA ARG A 172 -23.86 -13.65 13.61
C ARG A 172 -25.14 -13.75 14.42
N THR A 173 -25.79 -12.62 14.68
CA THR A 173 -27.01 -12.57 15.51
C THR A 173 -28.30 -12.61 14.69
N GLY A 174 -28.23 -12.34 13.39
CA GLY A 174 -29.40 -12.17 12.54
C GLY A 174 -30.14 -10.85 12.73
N ASN A 175 -29.63 -9.92 13.56
CA ASN A 175 -30.21 -8.58 13.72
C ASN A 175 -29.61 -7.62 12.69
N PHE A 176 -30.45 -7.13 11.77
CA PHE A 176 -30.07 -6.20 10.71
C PHE A 176 -30.70 -4.80 10.86
N ASP A 177 -31.27 -4.46 12.01
CA ASP A 177 -32.00 -3.20 12.22
C ASP A 177 -31.17 -1.96 11.86
N LEU A 178 -29.86 -2.01 12.13
CA LEU A 178 -28.91 -0.92 11.85
C LEU A 178 -28.03 -1.18 10.61
N ILE A 179 -28.32 -2.18 9.77
CA ILE A 179 -27.40 -2.55 8.67
C ILE A 179 -27.17 -1.39 7.70
N LYS A 180 -28.23 -0.63 7.36
CA LYS A 180 -28.12 0.58 6.52
C LYS A 180 -27.17 1.62 7.11
N HIS A 181 -27.15 1.77 8.44
CA HIS A 181 -26.23 2.69 9.11
C HIS A 181 -24.78 2.19 8.99
N TRP A 182 -24.54 0.91 9.26
CA TRP A 182 -23.19 0.36 9.23
C TRP A 182 -22.59 0.26 7.83
N GLU A 183 -23.39 -0.02 6.80
CA GLU A 183 -22.95 0.03 5.40
C GLU A 183 -22.55 1.45 4.99
N ARG A 184 -23.32 2.48 5.43
CA ARG A 184 -22.97 3.89 5.20
C ARG A 184 -21.67 4.27 5.92
N GLU A 185 -21.50 3.83 7.18
CA GLU A 185 -20.26 4.07 7.94
C GLU A 185 -19.06 3.36 7.29
N ALA A 186 -19.24 2.14 6.78
CA ALA A 186 -18.19 1.41 6.07
C ALA A 186 -17.80 2.14 4.78
N ALA A 187 -18.76 2.65 4.00
CA ALA A 187 -18.47 3.41 2.79
C ALA A 187 -17.73 4.73 3.09
N PHE A 188 -18.22 5.52 4.06
CA PHE A 188 -17.60 6.80 4.41
C PHE A 188 -16.19 6.63 4.97
N ASN A 189 -16.03 5.78 5.99
CA ASN A 189 -14.75 5.57 6.65
C ASN A 189 -13.78 4.75 5.79
N GLY A 190 -14.29 3.80 5.00
CA GLY A 190 -13.50 3.00 4.07
C GLY A 190 -12.90 3.84 2.95
N ALA A 191 -13.74 4.64 2.28
CA ALA A 191 -13.25 5.57 1.26
C ALA A 191 -12.30 6.61 1.87
N GLY A 192 -12.61 7.13 3.07
CA GLY A 192 -11.72 8.04 3.81
C GLY A 192 -10.34 7.42 4.06
N HIS A 193 -10.28 6.21 4.60
CA HIS A 193 -9.03 5.50 4.84
C HIS A 193 -8.23 5.26 3.56
N TYR A 194 -8.86 4.76 2.50
CA TYR A 194 -8.16 4.40 1.27
C TYR A 194 -7.70 5.62 0.49
N LEU A 195 -8.51 6.68 0.37
CA LEU A 195 -8.10 7.91 -0.31
C LEU A 195 -6.94 8.60 0.42
N HIS A 196 -6.96 8.67 1.75
CA HIS A 196 -5.84 9.24 2.50
C HIS A 196 -4.58 8.39 2.39
N THR A 197 -4.69 7.06 2.42
CA THR A 197 -3.55 6.16 2.19
C THR A 197 -2.88 6.47 0.86
N LEU A 198 -3.66 6.64 -0.21
CA LEU A 198 -3.14 7.02 -1.52
C LEU A 198 -2.61 8.46 -1.57
N PHE A 199 -3.25 9.40 -0.87
CA PHE A 199 -2.83 10.79 -0.78
C PHE A 199 -1.40 10.91 -0.23
N TRP A 200 -1.08 10.16 0.83
CA TRP A 200 0.29 10.12 1.38
C TRP A 200 1.30 9.50 0.41
N GLU A 201 0.93 8.39 -0.23
CA GLU A 201 1.82 7.69 -1.16
C GLU A 201 2.10 8.48 -2.45
N THR A 202 1.17 9.36 -2.84
CA THR A 202 1.25 10.14 -4.08
C THR A 202 1.84 11.54 -3.89
N MET A 203 2.40 11.82 -2.71
CA MET A 203 3.21 13.01 -2.45
C MET A 203 4.66 12.65 -2.08
N SER A 204 5.58 13.60 -2.20
CA SER A 204 7.01 13.42 -1.93
C SER A 204 7.70 14.78 -1.70
N PRO A 205 8.72 14.87 -0.81
CA PRO A 205 9.60 16.04 -0.72
C PRO A 205 10.32 16.34 -2.05
N ASP A 206 10.71 15.30 -2.78
CA ASP A 206 11.34 15.39 -4.10
C ASP A 206 10.29 15.32 -5.25
N GLY A 207 9.06 15.73 -4.94
CA GLY A 207 7.94 15.71 -5.87
C GLY A 207 7.95 16.85 -6.89
N GLY A 208 6.81 17.00 -7.57
CA GLY A 208 6.62 18.06 -8.55
C GLY A 208 7.06 17.69 -9.96
N GLY A 209 7.19 18.70 -10.81
CA GLY A 209 7.47 18.50 -12.24
C GLY A 209 6.32 17.81 -13.00
N GLU A 210 6.69 16.98 -13.98
CA GLU A 210 5.75 16.29 -14.87
C GLU A 210 5.95 14.76 -14.81
N PRO A 211 4.91 13.96 -15.10
CA PRO A 211 5.08 12.52 -15.24
C PRO A 211 5.97 12.19 -16.45
N SER A 212 6.62 11.03 -16.39
CA SER A 212 7.43 10.47 -17.47
C SER A 212 6.92 9.08 -17.88
N GLY A 213 7.51 8.51 -18.93
CA GLY A 213 7.22 7.15 -19.37
C GLY A 213 5.77 6.90 -19.77
N GLU A 214 5.25 5.73 -19.43
CA GLU A 214 3.92 5.26 -19.86
C GLU A 214 2.77 6.12 -19.33
N LEU A 215 2.85 6.62 -18.10
CA LEU A 215 1.83 7.52 -17.56
C LEU A 215 1.76 8.83 -18.37
N ARG A 216 2.91 9.42 -18.75
CA ARG A 216 2.93 10.65 -19.57
C ARG A 216 2.27 10.42 -20.94
N LYS A 217 2.58 9.29 -21.58
CA LYS A 217 1.98 8.92 -22.87
C LYS A 217 0.46 8.77 -22.74
N GLN A 218 0.00 8.10 -21.69
CA GLN A 218 -1.44 7.91 -21.45
C GLN A 218 -2.14 9.24 -21.16
N ILE A 219 -1.55 10.11 -20.33
CA ILE A 219 -2.10 11.46 -20.08
C ILE A 219 -2.20 12.26 -21.39
N THR A 220 -1.16 12.21 -22.21
CA THR A 220 -1.14 12.89 -23.51
C THR A 220 -2.22 12.35 -24.45
N ARG A 221 -2.43 11.02 -24.45
CA ARG A 221 -3.50 10.39 -25.24
C ARG A 221 -4.90 10.83 -24.81
N ASP A 222 -5.17 10.85 -23.51
CA ASP A 222 -6.54 11.02 -23.00
C ASP A 222 -6.93 12.48 -22.76
N PHE A 223 -5.96 13.35 -22.49
CA PHE A 223 -6.18 14.78 -22.20
C PHE A 223 -5.51 15.71 -23.23
N GLY A 224 -4.82 15.16 -24.25
CA GLY A 224 -4.10 15.91 -25.27
C GLY A 224 -2.71 16.38 -24.84
N SER A 225 -2.54 16.83 -23.60
CA SER A 225 -1.22 17.20 -23.05
C SER A 225 -1.22 17.17 -21.52
N PHE A 226 -0.04 17.19 -20.90
CA PHE A 226 0.08 17.34 -19.45
C PHE A 226 -0.49 18.68 -18.96
N LEU A 227 -0.28 19.77 -19.71
CA LEU A 227 -0.83 21.08 -19.36
C LEU A 227 -2.36 21.07 -19.33
N ALA A 228 -2.99 20.50 -20.36
CA ALA A 228 -4.44 20.37 -20.43
C ALA A 228 -4.99 19.47 -19.31
N PHE A 229 -4.32 18.36 -19.01
CA PHE A 229 -4.63 17.52 -17.85
C PHE A 229 -4.54 18.30 -16.54
N LYS A 230 -3.44 19.01 -16.30
CA LYS A 230 -3.21 19.80 -15.08
C LYS A 230 -4.29 20.88 -14.91
N GLN A 231 -4.64 21.57 -15.99
CA GLN A 231 -5.72 22.55 -15.99
C GLN A 231 -7.08 21.93 -15.65
N HIS A 232 -7.45 20.83 -16.31
CA HIS A 232 -8.70 20.12 -16.02
C HIS A 232 -8.73 19.63 -14.57
N PHE A 233 -7.67 18.99 -14.10
CA PHE A 233 -7.58 18.46 -12.72
C PHE A 233 -7.67 19.58 -11.68
N SER A 234 -6.92 20.68 -11.85
CA SER A 234 -7.00 21.83 -10.95
C SER A 234 -8.39 22.45 -10.92
N GLN A 235 -9.05 22.60 -12.06
CA GLN A 235 -10.40 23.17 -12.13
C GLN A 235 -11.44 22.25 -11.49
N ALA A 236 -11.30 20.93 -11.65
CA ALA A 236 -12.13 19.96 -10.95
C ALA A 236 -11.91 20.03 -9.42
N ALA A 237 -10.67 20.14 -8.95
CA ALA A 237 -10.36 20.27 -7.53
C ALA A 237 -10.92 21.56 -6.92
N GLU A 238 -10.76 22.69 -7.62
CA GLU A 238 -11.23 24.00 -7.17
C GLU A 238 -12.76 24.01 -6.99
N LYS A 239 -13.49 23.41 -7.94
CA LYS A 239 -14.96 23.42 -8.03
C LYS A 239 -15.65 22.28 -7.29
N VAL A 240 -14.97 21.54 -6.41
CA VAL A 240 -15.64 20.57 -5.53
C VAL A 240 -16.62 21.32 -4.62
N GLU A 241 -17.89 20.93 -4.64
CA GLU A 241 -18.91 21.50 -3.77
C GLU A 241 -18.80 20.92 -2.35
N GLY A 242 -18.51 21.79 -1.38
CA GLY A 242 -18.27 21.38 0.01
C GLY A 242 -16.97 20.59 0.19
N SER A 243 -17.06 19.49 0.93
CA SER A 243 -15.96 18.60 1.26
C SER A 243 -15.77 17.53 0.20
N GLY A 244 -14.54 17.31 -0.28
CA GLY A 244 -14.32 16.27 -1.28
C GLY A 244 -12.91 16.21 -1.86
N TRP A 245 -12.83 15.65 -3.07
CA TRP A 245 -11.57 15.27 -3.74
C TRP A 245 -11.66 15.52 -5.24
N ALA A 246 -10.52 15.83 -5.87
CA ALA A 246 -10.31 15.52 -7.28
C ALA A 246 -9.46 14.25 -7.40
N ILE A 247 -9.83 13.35 -8.31
CA ILE A 247 -9.19 12.03 -8.41
C ILE A 247 -8.93 11.71 -9.87
N LEU A 248 -7.65 11.51 -10.22
CA LEU A 248 -7.26 10.88 -11.47
C LEU A 248 -7.46 9.37 -11.29
N VAL A 249 -8.23 8.75 -12.18
CA VAL A 249 -8.54 7.33 -12.14
C VAL A 249 -8.15 6.64 -13.44
N TRP A 250 -7.85 5.35 -13.37
CA TRP A 250 -7.91 4.45 -14.52
C TRP A 250 -9.32 3.86 -14.62
N SER A 251 -9.91 3.87 -15.81
CA SER A 251 -11.17 3.21 -16.10
C SER A 251 -10.92 1.94 -16.91
N PRO A 252 -10.94 0.74 -16.28
CA PRO A 252 -10.67 -0.54 -16.97
C PRO A 252 -11.58 -0.83 -18.17
N ARG A 253 -12.85 -0.40 -18.13
CA ARG A 253 -13.82 -0.62 -19.23
C ARG A 253 -13.53 0.25 -20.43
N SER A 254 -13.27 1.53 -20.18
CA SER A 254 -13.08 2.50 -21.25
C SER A 254 -11.61 2.66 -21.65
N GLN A 255 -10.71 1.98 -20.91
CA GLN A 255 -9.27 1.89 -21.13
C GLN A 255 -8.61 3.27 -21.29
N ARG A 256 -9.06 4.22 -20.46
CA ARG A 256 -8.59 5.60 -20.44
C ARG A 256 -8.46 6.11 -19.01
N LEU A 257 -7.64 7.15 -18.86
CA LEU A 257 -7.61 7.99 -17.68
C LEU A 257 -8.83 8.92 -17.67
N GLN A 258 -9.37 9.15 -16.48
CA GLN A 258 -10.48 10.07 -16.24
C GLN A 258 -10.20 10.90 -15.00
N ILE A 259 -10.81 12.07 -14.91
CA ILE A 259 -10.84 12.90 -13.70
C ILE A 259 -12.25 12.81 -13.13
N LEU A 260 -12.35 12.43 -11.86
CA LEU A 260 -13.60 12.42 -11.11
C LEU A 260 -13.51 13.42 -9.96
N GLN A 261 -14.64 14.00 -9.58
CA GLN A 261 -14.82 14.62 -8.28
C GLN A 261 -15.49 13.61 -7.34
N ALA A 262 -15.04 13.54 -6.10
CA ALA A 262 -15.74 12.80 -5.05
C ALA A 262 -16.21 13.78 -3.98
N GLU A 263 -17.50 13.76 -3.66
CA GLU A 263 -18.02 14.46 -2.48
C GLU A 263 -17.85 13.58 -1.24
N LYS A 264 -17.60 14.21 -0.10
CA LYS A 264 -17.18 13.54 1.13
C LYS A 264 -15.95 12.64 0.84
N HIS A 265 -16.11 11.32 0.88
CA HIS A 265 -15.09 10.37 0.42
C HIS A 265 -15.65 9.40 -0.63
N GLN A 266 -16.94 9.08 -0.55
CA GLN A 266 -17.56 7.96 -1.26
C GLN A 266 -18.62 8.37 -2.29
N ASN A 267 -19.08 9.63 -2.27
CA ASN A 267 -20.12 10.09 -3.19
C ASN A 267 -19.51 10.49 -4.55
N LEU A 268 -20.33 10.45 -5.61
CA LEU A 268 -19.93 10.73 -7.01
C LEU A 268 -18.84 9.81 -7.56
N THR A 269 -18.64 8.65 -6.94
CA THR A 269 -17.71 7.63 -7.43
C THR A 269 -18.32 6.82 -8.56
N GLN A 270 -17.54 6.59 -9.63
CA GLN A 270 -17.88 5.56 -10.62
C GLN A 270 -17.37 4.21 -10.13
N TRP A 271 -18.26 3.23 -9.98
CA TRP A 271 -17.83 1.89 -9.57
C TRP A 271 -16.96 1.28 -10.67
N ASP A 272 -15.99 0.43 -10.28
CA ASP A 272 -15.04 -0.25 -11.19
C ASP A 272 -13.84 0.59 -11.65
N VAL A 273 -13.74 1.87 -11.28
CA VAL A 273 -12.54 2.69 -11.55
C VAL A 273 -11.47 2.51 -10.46
N ILE A 274 -10.21 2.77 -10.83
CA ILE A 274 -9.06 2.62 -9.93
C ILE A 274 -8.44 4.00 -9.69
N PRO A 275 -8.56 4.57 -8.48
CA PRO A 275 -7.89 5.83 -8.12
C PRO A 275 -6.38 5.73 -8.29
N LEU A 276 -5.75 6.75 -8.87
CA LEU A 276 -4.31 6.82 -9.13
C LEU A 276 -3.64 7.99 -8.42
N LEU A 277 -4.25 9.18 -8.48
CA LEU A 277 -3.76 10.41 -7.86
C LEU A 277 -4.96 11.17 -7.28
N PRO A 278 -5.22 11.02 -5.97
CA PRO A 278 -6.21 11.84 -5.28
C PRO A 278 -5.61 13.15 -4.76
N LEU A 279 -6.40 14.21 -4.78
CA LEU A 279 -6.12 15.48 -4.10
C LEU A 279 -7.25 15.77 -3.11
N ASP A 280 -6.93 15.83 -1.81
CA ASP A 280 -7.87 16.19 -0.75
C ASP A 280 -8.16 17.70 -0.80
N VAL A 281 -9.41 18.09 -1.01
CA VAL A 281 -9.86 19.49 -0.94
C VAL A 281 -10.89 19.71 0.17
N TRP A 282 -10.95 18.81 1.15
CA TRP A 282 -11.55 19.11 2.45
C TRP A 282 -10.79 20.27 3.11
N GLU A 283 -11.50 21.15 3.80
CA GLU A 283 -10.88 22.32 4.44
C GLU A 283 -9.78 21.93 5.43
N HIS A 284 -9.90 20.79 6.14
CA HIS A 284 -8.85 20.31 7.04
C HIS A 284 -7.50 20.09 6.36
N ALA A 285 -7.45 19.93 5.03
CA ALA A 285 -6.24 19.63 4.27
C ALA A 285 -5.40 20.89 3.98
N TYR A 286 -5.97 22.09 4.15
CA TYR A 286 -5.28 23.33 3.75
C TYR A 286 -5.62 24.57 4.59
N TYR A 287 -6.72 24.58 5.33
CA TYR A 287 -7.24 25.83 5.91
C TYR A 287 -6.30 26.48 6.93
N LEU A 288 -5.47 25.68 7.63
CA LEU A 288 -4.49 26.23 8.57
C LEU A 288 -3.45 27.13 7.90
N LYS A 289 -3.07 26.83 6.65
CA LYS A 289 -2.04 27.56 5.90
C LYS A 289 -2.60 28.50 4.84
N TYR A 290 -3.62 28.04 4.10
CA TYR A 290 -4.18 28.73 2.95
C TYR A 290 -5.54 29.37 3.21
N GLN A 291 -6.14 29.12 4.38
CA GLN A 291 -7.45 29.63 4.79
C GLN A 291 -8.49 29.35 3.69
N ASN A 292 -9.25 30.35 3.26
CA ASN A 292 -10.26 30.20 2.21
C ASN A 292 -9.66 30.13 0.79
N ASN A 293 -8.34 30.28 0.61
CA ASN A 293 -7.69 30.26 -0.69
C ASN A 293 -7.32 28.84 -1.15
N ARG A 294 -8.35 28.04 -1.43
CA ARG A 294 -8.21 26.68 -1.97
C ARG A 294 -7.35 26.63 -3.24
N LYS A 295 -7.46 27.63 -4.11
CA LYS A 295 -6.68 27.70 -5.36
C LYS A 295 -5.17 27.74 -5.08
N ALA A 296 -4.73 28.56 -4.13
CA ALA A 296 -3.32 28.62 -3.75
C ALA A 296 -2.80 27.29 -3.17
N TYR A 297 -3.64 26.57 -2.43
CA TYR A 297 -3.31 25.21 -1.98
C TYR A 297 -3.13 24.24 -3.15
N ILE A 298 -4.06 24.23 -4.12
CA ILE A 298 -3.98 23.36 -5.30
C ILE A 298 -2.71 23.68 -6.10
N ASP A 299 -2.41 24.96 -6.31
CA ASP A 299 -1.21 25.41 -7.02
C ASP A 299 0.08 24.97 -6.28
N ALA A 300 0.08 25.01 -4.94
CA ALA A 300 1.20 24.53 -4.13
C ALA A 300 1.34 23.01 -4.14
N TRP A 301 0.25 22.25 -4.05
CA TRP A 301 0.23 20.79 -4.04
C TRP A 301 0.89 20.18 -5.28
N TRP A 302 0.76 20.82 -6.45
CA TRP A 302 1.44 20.36 -7.66
C TRP A 302 2.96 20.25 -7.53
N ASN A 303 3.60 20.95 -6.59
CA ASN A 303 5.04 20.89 -6.37
C ASN A 303 5.48 19.68 -5.53
N VAL A 304 4.54 18.94 -4.93
CA VAL A 304 4.85 17.77 -4.10
C VAL A 304 4.32 16.46 -4.69
N VAL A 305 3.71 16.48 -5.88
CA VAL A 305 3.17 15.26 -6.52
C VAL A 305 4.29 14.26 -6.83
N ASN A 306 4.13 13.04 -6.35
CA ASN A 306 5.06 11.93 -6.57
C ASN A 306 4.70 11.16 -7.85
N TRP A 307 5.08 11.70 -9.01
CA TRP A 307 4.83 11.05 -10.30
C TRP A 307 5.34 9.61 -10.41
N PRO A 308 6.52 9.23 -9.87
CA PRO A 308 6.94 7.84 -9.82
C PRO A 308 5.94 6.91 -9.11
N ALA A 309 5.36 7.33 -7.98
CA ALA A 309 4.34 6.55 -7.27
C ALA A 309 3.06 6.41 -8.10
N VAL A 310 2.57 7.52 -8.69
CA VAL A 310 1.40 7.51 -9.57
C VAL A 310 1.62 6.59 -10.77
N ASN A 311 2.80 6.64 -11.39
CA ASN A 311 3.14 5.80 -12.54
C ASN A 311 3.20 4.31 -12.16
N ARG A 312 3.82 3.95 -11.03
CA ARG A 312 3.82 2.55 -10.54
C ARG A 312 2.39 2.03 -10.33
N ARG A 313 1.52 2.87 -9.77
CA ARG A 313 0.12 2.52 -9.55
C ARG A 313 -0.64 2.37 -10.87
N TYR A 314 -0.45 3.29 -11.81
CA TYR A 314 -1.02 3.22 -13.16
C TYR A 314 -0.58 1.95 -13.90
N LEU A 315 0.70 1.59 -13.86
CA LEU A 315 1.23 0.39 -14.52
C LEU A 315 0.59 -0.91 -13.99
N LYS A 316 0.26 -0.96 -12.70
CA LYS A 316 -0.52 -2.08 -12.13
C LYS A 316 -1.98 -2.01 -12.56
N ALA A 317 -2.60 -0.84 -12.44
CA ALA A 317 -4.01 -0.62 -12.76
C ALA A 317 -4.35 -0.94 -14.23
N ARG A 318 -3.50 -0.54 -15.19
CA ARG A 318 -3.74 -0.76 -16.63
C ARG A 318 -3.75 -2.22 -17.06
N ARG A 319 -3.27 -3.15 -16.21
CA ARG A 319 -3.38 -4.59 -16.44
C ARG A 319 -4.81 -5.09 -16.25
N LEU A 320 -5.60 -4.41 -15.42
CA LEU A 320 -7.03 -4.66 -15.29
C LEU A 320 -7.74 -4.07 -16.51
N ARG A 321 -8.19 -4.95 -17.40
CA ARG A 321 -8.94 -4.61 -18.62
C ARG A 321 -10.21 -5.42 -18.64
N TRP A 322 -11.34 -4.73 -18.72
CA TRP A 322 -12.62 -5.35 -18.97
C TRP A 322 -12.99 -5.17 -20.44
N LYS A 323 -13.88 -6.02 -20.94
CA LYS A 323 -14.46 -5.83 -22.28
C LYS A 323 -15.14 -4.45 -22.34
N PRO A 324 -14.74 -3.56 -23.26
CA PRO A 324 -15.46 -2.32 -23.51
C PRO A 324 -16.86 -2.65 -24.06
N TYR A 325 -17.87 -1.89 -23.66
CA TYR A 325 -19.22 -1.94 -24.22
C TYR A 325 -19.72 -0.53 -24.51
#